data_AF-R1C9C8-F1
#
_entry.id   AF-R1C9C8-F1
#
_cell.length_a   1.000
_cell.length_b   1.000
_cell.length_c   1.000
_cell.angle_alpha   90.00
_cell.angle_beta   90.00
_cell.angle_gamma   90.00
#
_symmetry.space_group_name_H-M   'P 1'
#
loop_
_entity.id
_entity.type
_entity.pdbx_description
1 polymer ?
#
loop_
_entity_poly.entity_id
_entity_poly.type
_entity_poly.pdbx_seq_one_letter_code
_entity_poly.pdbx_strand_id
1 'polypeptide(L)'
;MNEQLALIEEAFRRARSQPLSGVPIDIAVARQYGDSTVTLRTQLPARGGNSSVQPRAAGPSGEAFTLGDLSAVAKGKSDEGVDRKVSTASFFDPPSGGDGVARGETSLSWADGESSMQVGTLLAEIERLKRKALSRGVNLTSPQEDVPAEDVAMLRQVFIMADSTSRGSIELEELKNLHHVLGEPLTESEAASAFKAMDSTKSGTVNFEDFLAWYTLAHSSSGMLSKKGQAYTNRFKKMMGRIGGQFKLENITVSETGQSRSLEYRVNFFYNDHGHLKQISPWHDIPLYANDGAIHFITEIPKFSRAKFEIATGEVLNPIKQDVKNGKLRDYNFGDMLFNYGAFPQTWEDPQHTTPDTGHIGDNDPIDAVEIGTKILKTGSVTKVKILGCLAMIDDGETDWKCIVINVDDILAPRLNDIDDVEAELPGFVSTLREWLRMYKTVDGKPQNEFGLDEKAVGREYTLKVIAETHEFWKRLTASGAKTV
;
A
#
# COMPACT_ATOMS: atom_id res chain seq x y z
N MET A 1 -2.75 -15.86 -18.69
CA MET A 1 -4.19 -15.63 -18.92
C MET A 1 -4.93 -16.93 -19.26
N ASN A 2 -4.96 -17.41 -20.51
CA ASN A 2 -5.81 -18.56 -20.89
C ASN A 2 -5.54 -19.88 -20.12
N GLU A 3 -4.28 -20.21 -19.84
CA GLU A 3 -3.93 -21.47 -19.14
C GLU A 3 -4.38 -21.50 -17.67
N GLN A 4 -4.33 -20.36 -16.97
CA GLN A 4 -4.76 -20.28 -15.56
C GLN A 4 -6.28 -20.39 -15.44
N LEU A 5 -7.02 -19.75 -16.35
CA LEU A 5 -8.48 -19.92 -16.43
C LEU A 5 -8.84 -21.37 -16.76
N ALA A 6 -8.17 -22.00 -17.72
CA ALA A 6 -8.39 -23.41 -18.06
C ALA A 6 -8.11 -24.38 -16.89
N LEU A 7 -7.07 -24.12 -16.08
CA LEU A 7 -6.74 -24.91 -14.88
C LEU A 7 -7.81 -24.74 -13.79
N ILE A 8 -8.31 -23.52 -13.57
CA ILE A 8 -9.38 -23.22 -12.62
C ILE A 8 -10.70 -23.86 -13.07
N GLU A 9 -11.06 -23.74 -14.35
CA GLU A 9 -12.25 -24.38 -14.93
C GLU A 9 -12.20 -25.91 -14.83
N GLU A 10 -11.04 -26.53 -15.12
CA GLU A 10 -10.84 -27.98 -15.00
C GLU A 10 -10.93 -28.44 -13.53
N ALA A 11 -10.41 -27.67 -12.58
CA ALA A 11 -10.59 -27.95 -11.16
C ALA A 11 -12.07 -27.90 -10.75
N PHE A 12 -12.81 -26.87 -11.16
CA PHE A 12 -14.26 -26.78 -10.94
C PHE A 12 -15.07 -27.83 -11.72
N ARG A 13 -14.55 -28.38 -12.82
CA ARG A 13 -15.16 -29.48 -13.57
C ARG A 13 -15.03 -30.79 -12.80
N ARG A 14 -13.83 -31.11 -12.29
CA ARG A 14 -13.55 -32.30 -11.46
C ARG A 14 -14.30 -32.29 -10.12
N ALA A 15 -14.43 -31.12 -9.49
CA ALA A 15 -15.21 -30.96 -8.27
C ALA A 15 -16.72 -31.24 -8.49
N ARG A 16 -17.23 -31.01 -9.71
CA ARG A 16 -18.64 -31.26 -10.07
C ARG A 16 -18.95 -32.72 -10.45
N SER A 17 -17.94 -33.56 -10.70
CA SER A 17 -18.11 -34.95 -11.14
C SER A 17 -17.90 -36.02 -10.05
N GLN A 18 -17.69 -35.64 -8.79
CA GLN A 18 -17.41 -36.56 -7.69
C GLN A 18 -18.69 -37.02 -6.94
N PRO A 19 -18.78 -38.29 -6.51
CA PRO A 19 -19.85 -38.77 -5.64
C PRO A 19 -19.75 -38.20 -4.21
N LEU A 20 -20.88 -38.21 -3.48
CA LEU A 20 -21.12 -37.52 -2.20
C LEU A 20 -20.31 -38.04 -0.96
N SER A 21 -19.19 -38.72 -1.17
CA SER A 21 -18.31 -39.21 -0.09
C SER A 21 -16.86 -39.19 -0.54
N GLY A 22 -16.14 -38.10 -0.25
CA GLY A 22 -14.75 -37.90 -0.66
C GLY A 22 -14.03 -36.85 0.20
N VAL A 23 -12.73 -37.09 0.42
CA VAL A 23 -11.80 -36.21 1.15
C VAL A 23 -11.70 -34.84 0.46
N PRO A 24 -11.46 -33.73 1.19
CA PRO A 24 -11.22 -32.41 0.58
C PRO A 24 -10.16 -32.46 -0.53
N ILE A 25 -10.39 -31.71 -1.61
CA ILE A 25 -9.48 -31.71 -2.76
C ILE A 25 -8.38 -30.68 -2.50
N ASP A 26 -7.17 -31.15 -2.20
CA ASP A 26 -5.94 -30.35 -2.30
C ASP A 26 -5.69 -30.00 -3.78
N ILE A 27 -5.83 -28.72 -4.12
CA ILE A 27 -5.44 -28.16 -5.41
C ILE A 27 -4.11 -27.44 -5.20
N ALA A 28 -3.05 -27.95 -5.84
CA ALA A 28 -1.74 -27.30 -5.88
C ALA A 28 -1.43 -26.84 -7.32
N VAL A 29 -1.27 -25.53 -7.51
CA VAL A 29 -0.79 -24.94 -8.77
C VAL A 29 0.62 -24.43 -8.55
N ALA A 30 1.60 -25.16 -9.07
CA ALA A 30 3.00 -24.76 -9.03
C ALA A 30 3.41 -24.14 -10.37
N ARG A 31 4.13 -23.01 -10.32
CA ARG A 31 4.78 -22.41 -11.49
C ARG A 31 6.23 -22.07 -11.18
N GLN A 32 7.11 -22.44 -12.11
CA GLN A 32 8.53 -22.20 -12.01
C GLN A 32 8.88 -20.83 -12.60
N TYR A 33 9.70 -20.07 -11.89
CA TYR A 33 10.23 -18.76 -12.24
C TYR A 33 11.76 -18.81 -12.01
N GLY A 34 12.52 -19.09 -13.07
CA GLY A 34 13.95 -19.39 -12.97
C GLY A 34 14.19 -20.62 -12.08
N ASP A 35 15.06 -20.46 -11.08
CA ASP A 35 15.38 -21.52 -10.10
C ASP A 35 14.37 -21.64 -8.95
N SER A 36 13.37 -20.75 -8.89
CA SER A 36 12.34 -20.73 -7.83
C SER A 36 11.02 -21.33 -8.31
N THR A 37 10.31 -22.04 -7.44
CA THR A 37 8.95 -22.56 -7.73
C THR A 37 7.94 -22.00 -6.76
N VAL A 38 7.00 -21.20 -7.26
CA VAL A 38 5.88 -20.67 -6.48
C VAL A 38 4.73 -21.67 -6.55
N THR A 39 4.28 -22.16 -5.39
CA THR A 39 3.16 -23.12 -5.30
C THR A 39 1.99 -22.51 -4.54
N LEU A 40 0.90 -22.24 -5.26
CA LEU A 40 -0.39 -21.91 -4.66
C LEU A 40 -1.07 -23.21 -4.25
N ARG A 41 -1.51 -23.32 -2.99
CA ARG A 41 -2.37 -24.41 -2.51
C ARG A 41 -3.70 -23.89 -2.01
N THR A 42 -4.78 -24.60 -2.32
CA THR A 42 -6.11 -24.39 -1.73
C THR A 42 -6.81 -25.73 -1.52
N GLN A 43 -7.73 -25.79 -0.56
CA GLN A 43 -8.55 -26.97 -0.29
C GLN A 43 -10.02 -26.67 -0.58
N LEU A 44 -10.62 -27.41 -1.51
CA LEU A 44 -12.06 -27.34 -1.73
C LEU A 44 -12.79 -28.28 -0.75
N PRO A 45 -13.79 -27.80 0.00
CA PRO A 45 -14.54 -28.61 0.95
C PRO A 45 -15.43 -29.64 0.24
N ALA A 46 -15.60 -30.80 0.88
CA ALA A 46 -16.47 -31.86 0.39
C ALA A 46 -17.96 -31.44 0.46
N ARG A 47 -18.73 -31.76 -0.58
CA ARG A 47 -20.19 -31.57 -0.58
C ARG A 47 -20.86 -32.62 0.32
N GLY A 48 -21.23 -32.23 1.54
CA GLY A 48 -22.26 -32.96 2.32
C GLY A 48 -22.00 -33.10 3.82
N GLY A 49 -22.53 -32.17 4.61
CA GLY A 49 -22.87 -32.36 6.02
C GLY A 49 -24.29 -31.81 6.27
N ASN A 50 -25.28 -32.68 6.47
CA ASN A 50 -26.70 -32.32 6.59
C ASN A 50 -26.97 -31.50 7.88
N SER A 51 -27.98 -30.63 7.98
CA SER A 51 -29.42 -30.80 7.64
C SER A 51 -30.14 -29.42 7.64
N SER A 52 -31.35 -29.16 7.11
CA SER A 52 -32.38 -29.97 6.45
C SER A 52 -33.31 -29.09 5.57
N VAL A 53 -33.45 -29.38 4.26
CA VAL A 53 -34.63 -29.03 3.44
C VAL A 53 -34.79 -30.12 2.36
N GLN A 54 -35.99 -30.70 2.21
CA GLN A 54 -36.26 -31.66 1.13
C GLN A 54 -36.52 -30.93 -0.20
N PRO A 55 -35.95 -31.39 -1.34
CA PRO A 55 -36.29 -30.84 -2.66
C PRO A 55 -37.60 -31.41 -3.19
N ARG A 56 -38.48 -30.54 -3.72
CA ARG A 56 -39.58 -30.97 -4.60
C ARG A 56 -39.00 -31.33 -5.98
N ALA A 57 -39.51 -32.41 -6.57
CA ALA A 57 -39.09 -32.89 -7.88
C ALA A 57 -39.70 -32.07 -9.04
N ALA A 58 -38.96 -31.97 -10.15
CA ALA A 58 -39.48 -31.70 -11.48
C ALA A 58 -38.65 -32.47 -12.53
N GLY A 59 -39.32 -32.90 -13.61
CA GLY A 59 -38.86 -33.94 -14.53
C GLY A 59 -37.90 -33.53 -15.66
N PRO A 60 -37.71 -34.39 -16.69
CA PRO A 60 -36.45 -34.47 -17.42
C PRO A 60 -36.49 -33.98 -18.88
N SER A 61 -35.40 -33.37 -19.31
CA SER A 61 -34.83 -33.44 -20.67
C SER A 61 -33.36 -32.99 -20.57
N GLY A 62 -32.35 -33.65 -21.14
CA GLY A 62 -32.39 -34.81 -22.01
C GLY A 62 -31.87 -34.49 -23.40
N GLU A 63 -30.63 -34.02 -23.52
CA GLU A 63 -29.80 -34.22 -24.72
C GLU A 63 -28.32 -34.00 -24.38
N ALA A 64 -27.46 -34.83 -24.95
CA ALA A 64 -26.01 -34.76 -24.81
C ALA A 64 -25.40 -34.48 -26.18
N PHE A 65 -24.47 -33.52 -26.24
CA PHE A 65 -23.70 -33.23 -27.46
C PHE A 65 -22.22 -33.44 -27.22
N THR A 66 -21.60 -34.19 -28.14
CA THR A 66 -20.20 -34.62 -28.12
C THR A 66 -19.28 -33.58 -28.75
N LEU A 67 -18.03 -33.49 -28.27
CA LEU A 67 -16.96 -32.81 -29.00
C LEU A 67 -16.70 -33.53 -30.34
N GLY A 68 -16.54 -32.75 -31.41
CA GLY A 68 -16.15 -33.23 -32.73
C GLY A 68 -15.37 -32.16 -33.50
N ASP A 69 -14.08 -32.46 -33.71
CA ASP A 69 -13.14 -31.96 -34.72
C ASP A 69 -12.96 -30.46 -34.99
N LEU A 70 -11.75 -30.01 -34.63
CA LEU A 70 -10.99 -29.00 -35.37
C LEU A 70 -10.60 -29.56 -36.76
N SER A 71 -10.99 -28.90 -37.85
CA SER A 71 -10.04 -28.43 -38.90
C SER A 71 -10.74 -27.89 -40.16
N ALA A 72 -10.01 -27.01 -40.86
CA ALA A 72 -10.25 -26.52 -42.23
C ALA A 72 -11.55 -25.72 -42.51
N VAL A 73 -11.41 -24.41 -42.78
CA VAL A 73 -11.48 -23.89 -44.17
C VAL A 73 -10.52 -22.70 -44.31
N ALA A 74 -9.66 -22.73 -45.31
CA ALA A 74 -8.99 -21.55 -45.86
C ALA A 74 -9.50 -21.29 -47.28
N LYS A 75 -9.94 -20.05 -47.56
CA LYS A 75 -10.24 -19.39 -48.85
C LYS A 75 -11.05 -18.11 -48.52
N GLY A 76 -10.79 -16.90 -49.04
CA GLY A 76 -9.75 -16.44 -49.96
C GLY A 76 -10.32 -15.39 -50.93
N LYS A 77 -9.71 -14.19 -50.98
CA LYS A 77 -9.76 -13.07 -51.96
C LYS A 77 -9.22 -11.83 -51.21
N SER A 78 -8.13 -11.16 -51.60
CA SER A 78 -7.87 -10.42 -52.86
C SER A 78 -8.77 -9.17 -52.97
N ASP A 79 -8.28 -7.97 -53.30
CA ASP A 79 -6.95 -7.50 -53.76
C ASP A 79 -6.50 -6.28 -52.89
N GLU A 80 -5.41 -5.52 -53.08
CA GLU A 80 -4.49 -5.31 -54.22
C GLU A 80 -3.05 -4.95 -53.75
N GLY A 81 -2.29 -4.17 -54.52
CA GLY A 81 -0.88 -3.74 -54.33
C GLY A 81 -0.70 -2.36 -53.68
N VAL A 82 0.50 -1.78 -53.58
CA VAL A 82 1.64 -1.82 -54.54
C VAL A 82 3.02 -1.67 -53.84
N ASP A 83 4.02 -2.36 -54.42
CA ASP A 83 5.50 -2.25 -54.34
C ASP A 83 6.21 -1.81 -53.04
N ARG A 84 6.99 -2.70 -52.39
CA ARG A 84 8.33 -3.24 -52.75
C ARG A 84 9.52 -2.28 -52.55
N LYS A 85 10.43 -2.67 -51.65
CA LYS A 85 11.73 -3.26 -52.06
C LYS A 85 12.36 -4.10 -50.94
N VAL A 86 13.00 -5.20 -51.34
CA VAL A 86 13.66 -6.19 -50.47
C VAL A 86 15.07 -6.47 -51.00
N SER A 87 16.02 -6.64 -50.08
CA SER A 87 17.23 -7.49 -50.25
C SER A 87 17.74 -7.82 -48.83
N THR A 88 17.82 -9.05 -48.30
CA THR A 88 18.59 -10.26 -48.72
C THR A 88 20.05 -9.95 -49.07
N ALA A 89 21.10 -10.57 -48.55
CA ALA A 89 21.31 -11.61 -47.51
C ALA A 89 22.71 -11.30 -46.88
N SER A 90 23.46 -12.12 -46.11
CA SER A 90 23.60 -13.57 -45.97
C SER A 90 24.46 -13.95 -44.75
N PHE A 91 24.36 -15.19 -44.28
CA PHE A 91 25.25 -15.83 -43.29
C PHE A 91 26.71 -16.00 -43.78
N PHE A 92 27.67 -16.08 -42.85
CA PHE A 92 28.72 -17.13 -42.81
C PHE A 92 29.38 -17.25 -41.41
N ASP A 93 30.01 -18.39 -41.15
CA ASP A 93 30.37 -18.98 -39.85
C ASP A 93 31.68 -18.50 -39.17
N PRO A 94 31.94 -18.86 -37.88
CA PRO A 94 33.07 -18.37 -37.08
C PRO A 94 34.31 -19.30 -37.11
N PRO A 95 35.47 -18.86 -36.58
CA PRO A 95 36.55 -19.75 -36.16
C PRO A 95 36.76 -19.76 -34.63
N SER A 96 36.98 -20.97 -34.11
CA SER A 96 37.44 -21.26 -32.74
C SER A 96 38.96 -21.20 -32.61
N GLY A 97 39.47 -20.76 -31.46
CA GLY A 97 40.88 -20.91 -31.08
C GLY A 97 41.24 -19.99 -29.92
N GLY A 98 41.50 -20.55 -28.74
CA GLY A 98 41.87 -19.76 -27.56
C GLY A 98 43.36 -19.86 -27.26
N ASP A 99 43.87 -18.93 -26.44
CA ASP A 99 44.90 -19.21 -25.45
C ASP A 99 44.93 -18.12 -24.36
N GLY A 100 45.45 -18.47 -23.19
CA GLY A 100 45.12 -17.81 -21.92
C GLY A 100 45.84 -16.51 -21.52
N VAL A 101 45.44 -16.07 -20.31
CA VAL A 101 46.15 -15.20 -19.35
C VAL A 101 46.28 -13.70 -19.68
N ALA A 102 45.54 -12.86 -18.92
CA ALA A 102 46.12 -11.95 -17.91
C ALA A 102 45.03 -11.14 -17.19
N ARG A 103 45.23 -10.84 -15.89
CA ARG A 103 44.55 -9.72 -15.22
C ARG A 103 45.30 -8.43 -15.56
N GLY A 104 44.57 -7.36 -15.90
CA GLY A 104 45.13 -6.03 -16.10
C GLY A 104 44.07 -4.97 -15.85
N GLU A 105 44.37 -4.03 -14.95
CA GLU A 105 43.57 -2.83 -14.73
C GLU A 105 43.63 -1.94 -15.97
N THR A 106 42.52 -1.30 -16.34
CA THR A 106 42.50 -0.23 -17.35
C THR A 106 41.86 1.01 -16.78
N SER A 107 42.69 2.00 -16.48
CA SER A 107 42.26 3.36 -16.13
C SER A 107 41.63 4.03 -17.34
N LEU A 108 40.49 4.70 -17.14
CA LEU A 108 39.91 5.60 -18.13
C LEU A 108 40.54 7.00 -17.99
N SER A 109 41.59 7.26 -18.76
CA SER A 109 42.12 8.61 -18.96
C SER A 109 41.30 9.35 -20.02
N TRP A 110 40.54 10.38 -19.62
CA TRP A 110 39.98 11.35 -20.57
C TRP A 110 40.89 12.58 -20.62
N ALA A 111 41.22 13.00 -21.84
CA ALA A 111 42.23 14.02 -22.11
C ALA A 111 41.74 15.45 -21.83
N ASP A 112 42.69 16.33 -21.58
CA ASP A 112 42.49 17.71 -21.13
C ASP A 112 41.82 18.67 -22.14
N GLY A 113 41.13 19.67 -21.58
CA GLY A 113 40.67 20.87 -22.28
C GLY A 113 39.86 21.79 -21.35
N GLU A 114 40.44 22.92 -20.96
CA GLU A 114 39.81 24.07 -20.26
C GLU A 114 39.23 23.89 -18.83
N SER A 115 38.85 22.70 -18.37
CA SER A 115 38.17 22.54 -17.06
C SER A 115 39.09 22.63 -15.81
N SER A 116 40.38 22.27 -15.92
CA SER A 116 41.26 22.08 -14.76
C SER A 116 41.49 23.35 -13.91
N MET A 117 41.45 24.53 -14.52
CA MET A 117 41.66 25.81 -13.82
C MET A 117 40.45 26.20 -12.94
N GLN A 118 39.23 25.78 -13.31
CA GLN A 118 38.02 25.99 -12.51
C GLN A 118 37.92 24.96 -11.37
N VAL A 119 38.25 23.69 -11.63
CA VAL A 119 38.25 22.64 -10.59
C VAL A 119 39.25 22.97 -9.47
N GLY A 120 40.44 23.47 -9.81
CA GLY A 120 41.43 23.90 -8.82
C GLY A 120 40.95 25.06 -7.92
N THR A 121 40.22 26.03 -8.48
CA THR A 121 39.62 27.12 -7.68
C THR A 121 38.44 26.63 -6.84
N LEU A 122 37.60 25.73 -7.35
CA LEU A 122 36.50 25.13 -6.59
C LEU A 122 37.00 24.32 -5.39
N LEU A 123 38.04 23.49 -5.59
CA LEU A 123 38.65 22.69 -4.53
C LEU A 123 39.31 23.57 -3.46
N ALA A 124 40.01 24.63 -3.86
CA ALA A 124 40.59 25.61 -2.92
C ALA A 124 39.50 26.32 -2.09
N GLU A 125 38.36 26.67 -2.69
CA GLU A 125 37.24 27.29 -1.97
C GLU A 125 36.53 26.29 -1.04
N ILE A 126 36.32 25.05 -1.47
CA ILE A 126 35.81 23.95 -0.62
C ILE A 126 36.74 23.74 0.59
N GLU A 127 38.06 23.72 0.38
CA GLU A 127 39.03 23.54 1.47
C GLU A 127 39.13 24.78 2.37
N ARG A 128 38.89 25.98 1.85
CA ARG A 128 38.75 27.21 2.64
C ARG A 128 37.49 27.19 3.50
N LEU A 129 36.37 26.73 2.95
CA LEU A 129 35.10 26.57 3.67
C LEU A 129 35.19 25.47 4.74
N LYS A 130 35.80 24.32 4.44
CA LYS A 130 36.11 23.27 5.42
C LYS A 130 36.97 23.79 6.58
N ARG A 131 38.07 24.50 6.30
CA ARG A 131 38.91 25.12 7.35
C ARG A 131 38.14 26.15 8.20
N LYS A 132 37.27 26.95 7.57
CA LYS A 132 36.43 27.95 8.27
C LYS A 132 35.32 27.31 9.13
N ALA A 133 34.79 26.16 8.72
CA ALA A 133 33.86 25.37 9.51
C ALA A 133 34.57 24.70 10.70
N LEU A 134 35.73 24.09 10.46
CA LEU A 134 36.53 23.44 11.49
C LEU A 134 37.02 24.44 12.56
N SER A 135 37.43 25.65 12.15
CA SER A 135 37.78 26.75 13.08
C SER A 135 36.58 27.28 13.88
N ARG A 136 35.36 26.81 13.60
CA ARG A 136 34.11 27.11 14.29
C ARG A 136 33.51 25.88 14.99
N GLY A 137 34.27 24.78 15.08
CA GLY A 137 33.82 23.54 15.72
C GLY A 137 32.85 22.70 14.89
N VAL A 138 32.70 22.96 13.59
CA VAL A 138 31.79 22.23 12.70
C VAL A 138 32.61 21.32 11.78
N ASN A 139 32.42 20.00 11.92
CA ASN A 139 32.96 19.03 10.98
C ASN A 139 32.01 18.84 9.79
N LEU A 140 32.53 18.89 8.56
CA LEU A 140 31.75 18.80 7.32
C LEU A 140 31.99 17.50 6.53
N THR A 141 32.72 16.52 7.09
CA THR A 141 33.06 15.28 6.37
C THR A 141 32.20 14.07 6.73
N SER A 142 31.24 14.19 7.66
CA SER A 142 30.23 13.17 7.95
C SER A 142 29.03 13.79 8.66
N PRO A 143 27.81 13.79 8.08
CA PRO A 143 26.58 14.11 8.79
C PRO A 143 26.11 13.02 9.77
N GLN A 144 26.84 11.90 9.89
CA GLN A 144 26.34 10.65 10.49
C GLN A 144 26.83 10.39 11.92
N GLU A 145 27.79 11.14 12.46
CA GLU A 145 28.44 10.78 13.75
C GLU A 145 27.72 11.32 15.00
N ASP A 146 26.91 12.38 14.88
CA ASP A 146 26.30 13.10 16.04
C ASP A 146 24.76 12.94 16.17
N VAL A 147 24.08 12.24 15.25
CA VAL A 147 22.61 12.04 15.30
C VAL A 147 22.31 10.57 15.58
N PRO A 148 21.47 10.24 16.58
CA PRO A 148 21.06 8.85 16.85
C PRO A 148 20.49 8.17 15.61
N ALA A 149 20.83 6.90 15.39
CA ALA A 149 20.37 6.16 14.20
C ALA A 149 18.83 6.07 14.12
N GLU A 150 18.15 6.06 15.27
CA GLU A 150 16.69 6.14 15.40
C GLU A 150 16.12 7.48 14.88
N ASP A 151 16.75 8.60 15.23
CA ASP A 151 16.38 9.93 14.72
C ASP A 151 16.65 10.04 13.21
N VAL A 152 17.78 9.52 12.71
CA VAL A 152 18.07 9.50 11.26
C VAL A 152 17.04 8.68 10.49
N ALA A 153 16.60 7.54 11.04
CA ALA A 153 15.55 6.72 10.43
C ALA A 153 14.19 7.43 10.43
N MET A 154 13.79 8.01 11.56
CA MET A 154 12.57 8.83 11.69
C MET A 154 12.56 9.99 10.68
N LEU A 155 13.67 10.72 10.56
CA LEU A 155 13.82 11.84 9.63
C LEU A 155 13.78 11.42 8.16
N ARG A 156 14.38 10.26 7.81
CA ARG A 156 14.25 9.69 6.46
C ARG A 156 12.79 9.46 6.09
N GLN A 157 11.97 9.03 7.04
CA GLN A 157 10.57 8.74 6.76
C GLN A 157 9.72 10.01 6.68
N VAL A 158 9.92 10.98 7.57
CA VAL A 158 9.29 12.31 7.43
C VAL A 158 9.67 12.96 6.09
N PHE A 159 10.91 12.75 5.64
CA PHE A 159 11.35 13.19 4.32
C PHE A 159 10.61 12.47 3.18
N ILE A 160 10.45 11.15 3.24
CA ILE A 160 9.70 10.34 2.26
C ILE A 160 8.18 10.64 2.28
N MET A 161 7.63 11.08 3.41
CA MET A 161 6.25 11.58 3.49
C MET A 161 6.08 12.96 2.84
N ALA A 162 7.10 13.82 2.92
CA ALA A 162 7.09 15.12 2.25
C ALA A 162 7.34 15.00 0.75
N ASP A 163 8.35 14.22 0.34
CA ASP A 163 8.69 13.89 -1.05
C ASP A 163 7.63 12.93 -1.64
N SER A 164 6.40 13.44 -1.74
CA SER A 164 5.22 12.74 -2.25
C SER A 164 5.43 12.23 -3.67
N THR A 165 6.20 12.98 -4.46
CA THR A 165 6.58 12.67 -5.84
C THR A 165 7.77 11.72 -5.96
N SER A 166 8.38 11.31 -4.83
CA SER A 166 9.49 10.34 -4.73
C SER A 166 10.71 10.67 -5.60
N ARG A 167 11.02 11.97 -5.74
CA ARG A 167 12.13 12.47 -6.57
C ARG A 167 13.47 12.54 -5.84
N GLY A 168 13.49 12.25 -4.54
CA GLY A 168 14.63 12.44 -3.65
C GLY A 168 14.79 13.88 -3.16
N SER A 169 13.81 14.75 -3.39
CA SER A 169 13.87 16.17 -3.00
C SER A 169 12.49 16.79 -2.78
N ILE A 170 12.30 17.44 -1.63
CA ILE A 170 11.07 18.13 -1.23
C ILE A 170 11.00 19.51 -1.89
N GLU A 171 9.86 19.84 -2.50
CA GLU A 171 9.48 21.21 -2.89
C GLU A 171 8.67 21.98 -1.83
N LEU A 172 8.47 23.28 -2.05
CA LEU A 172 7.73 24.15 -1.13
C LEU A 172 6.28 23.67 -0.92
N GLU A 173 5.60 23.24 -1.99
CA GLU A 173 4.24 22.72 -1.93
C GLU A 173 4.18 21.33 -1.27
N GLU A 174 5.19 20.51 -1.48
CA GLU A 174 5.36 19.21 -0.82
C GLU A 174 5.56 19.36 0.70
N LEU A 175 6.34 20.36 1.13
CA LEU A 175 6.46 20.74 2.53
C LEU A 175 5.12 21.23 3.12
N LYS A 176 4.36 22.05 2.37
CA LYS A 176 3.03 22.52 2.78
C LYS A 176 2.06 21.35 2.94
N ASN A 177 2.09 20.41 1.99
CA ASN A 177 1.26 19.22 2.00
C ASN A 177 1.57 18.34 3.23
N LEU A 178 2.84 18.04 3.54
CA LEU A 178 3.22 17.32 4.76
C LEU A 178 2.59 17.93 6.01
N HIS A 179 2.73 19.25 6.19
CA HIS A 179 2.19 19.95 7.36
C HIS A 179 0.66 19.98 7.38
N HIS A 180 0.01 19.99 6.23
CA HIS A 180 -1.45 19.84 6.10
C HIS A 180 -1.91 18.44 6.54
N VAL A 181 -1.33 17.38 5.96
CA VAL A 181 -1.60 15.97 6.28
C VAL A 181 -1.42 15.68 7.78
N LEU A 182 -0.34 16.20 8.38
CA LEU A 182 -0.06 16.06 9.81
C LEU A 182 -0.95 16.92 10.73
N GLY A 183 -1.92 17.67 10.19
CA GLY A 183 -2.89 18.45 10.96
C GLY A 183 -2.32 19.72 11.61
N GLU A 184 -1.17 20.21 11.15
CA GLU A 184 -0.61 21.51 11.55
C GLU A 184 -0.26 22.34 10.29
N PRO A 185 -1.24 22.81 9.49
CA PRO A 185 -0.99 23.52 8.23
C PRO A 185 -0.18 24.81 8.43
N LEU A 186 0.73 25.11 7.51
CA LEU A 186 1.56 26.33 7.49
C LEU A 186 0.92 27.42 6.63
N THR A 187 1.04 28.69 7.02
CA THR A 187 0.77 29.81 6.10
C THR A 187 1.88 29.95 5.06
N GLU A 188 1.60 30.58 3.91
CA GLU A 188 2.59 30.82 2.84
C GLU A 188 3.89 31.45 3.35
N SER A 189 3.79 32.44 4.25
CA SER A 189 4.93 33.13 4.84
C SER A 189 5.77 32.23 5.77
N GLU A 190 5.12 31.29 6.47
CA GLU A 190 5.78 30.32 7.33
C GLU A 190 6.44 29.22 6.48
N ALA A 191 5.72 28.66 5.50
CA ALA A 191 6.22 27.66 4.57
C ALA A 191 7.46 28.17 3.82
N ALA A 192 7.39 29.36 3.21
CA ALA A 192 8.54 29.97 2.51
C ALA A 192 9.71 30.27 3.47
N SER A 193 9.44 30.60 4.74
CA SER A 193 10.48 30.82 5.76
C SER A 193 11.12 29.51 6.23
N ALA A 194 10.32 28.44 6.37
CA ALA A 194 10.76 27.10 6.75
C ALA A 194 11.60 26.46 5.64
N PHE A 195 11.08 26.48 4.40
CA PHE A 195 11.76 25.96 3.22
C PHE A 195 13.12 26.63 3.02
N LYS A 196 13.18 27.97 3.09
CA LYS A 196 14.44 28.74 3.02
C LYS A 196 15.41 28.47 4.18
N ALA A 197 14.95 27.91 5.30
CA ALA A 197 15.82 27.49 6.39
C ALA A 197 16.40 26.08 6.17
N MET A 198 15.76 25.25 5.34
CA MET A 198 16.19 23.89 5.01
C MET A 198 16.99 23.83 3.70
N ASP A 199 16.62 24.62 2.68
CA ASP A 199 17.38 24.77 1.43
C ASP A 199 18.66 25.59 1.67
N SER A 200 19.63 24.95 2.33
CA SER A 200 20.90 25.55 2.72
C SER A 200 21.80 25.82 1.52
N THR A 201 21.68 24.96 0.50
CA THR A 201 22.38 25.01 -0.78
C THR A 201 21.80 26.05 -1.76
N LYS A 202 20.57 26.52 -1.53
CA LYS A 202 19.77 27.37 -2.45
C LYS A 202 19.52 26.70 -3.80
N SER A 203 19.31 25.40 -3.77
CA SER A 203 19.03 24.59 -4.96
C SER A 203 17.60 24.79 -5.49
N GLY A 204 16.69 25.33 -4.67
CA GLY A 204 15.26 25.43 -4.98
C GLY A 204 14.45 24.20 -4.58
N THR A 205 15.12 23.11 -4.20
CA THR A 205 14.54 21.92 -3.57
C THR A 205 15.27 21.61 -2.26
N VAL A 206 14.77 20.66 -1.47
CA VAL A 206 15.44 20.19 -0.24
C VAL A 206 15.67 18.69 -0.38
N ASN A 207 16.92 18.27 -0.61
CA ASN A 207 17.32 16.86 -0.57
C ASN A 207 17.46 16.35 0.89
N PHE A 208 17.64 15.05 1.08
CA PHE A 208 17.68 14.47 2.43
C PHE A 208 18.89 14.97 3.24
N GLU A 209 20.03 15.21 2.59
CA GLU A 209 21.23 15.75 3.24
C GLU A 209 21.03 17.19 3.74
N ASP A 210 20.37 18.05 2.96
CA ASP A 210 19.97 19.41 3.35
C ASP A 210 18.97 19.38 4.52
N PHE A 211 17.97 18.49 4.46
CA PHE A 211 16.97 18.29 5.53
C PHE A 211 17.61 17.82 6.84
N LEU A 212 18.49 16.81 6.76
CA LEU A 212 19.23 16.28 7.91
C LEU A 212 20.19 17.33 8.47
N ALA A 213 20.93 18.06 7.62
CA ALA A 213 21.83 19.12 8.06
C ALA A 213 21.09 20.24 8.79
N TRP A 214 19.90 20.64 8.31
CA TRP A 214 19.02 21.57 9.01
C TRP A 214 18.59 21.01 10.38
N TYR A 215 18.15 19.75 10.45
CA TYR A 215 17.73 19.13 11.70
C TYR A 215 18.88 19.06 12.72
N THR A 216 20.06 18.61 12.31
CA THR A 216 21.25 18.54 13.17
C THR A 216 21.64 19.93 13.68
N LEU A 217 21.63 20.95 12.81
CA LEU A 217 21.88 22.33 13.22
C LEU A 217 20.82 22.84 14.21
N ALA A 218 19.56 22.46 14.01
CA ALA A 218 18.42 22.79 14.86
C ALA A 218 18.45 22.11 16.24
N HIS A 219 19.17 21.01 16.40
CA HIS A 219 19.31 20.24 17.64
C HIS A 219 20.70 20.42 18.29
N SER A 220 21.67 20.98 17.58
CA SER A 220 22.99 21.30 18.12
C SER A 220 22.93 22.28 19.30
N SER A 221 23.72 22.00 20.33
CA SER A 221 23.88 22.82 21.56
C SER A 221 24.35 24.26 21.28
N SER A 222 24.81 24.55 20.06
CA SER A 222 25.38 25.82 19.62
C SER A 222 24.36 26.85 19.12
N GLY A 223 23.07 26.49 18.99
CA GLY A 223 21.97 27.44 18.80
C GLY A 223 22.04 28.33 17.56
N MET A 224 22.60 27.84 16.45
CA MET A 224 23.07 28.68 15.33
C MET A 224 21.99 29.15 14.34
N LEU A 225 20.71 28.76 14.53
CA LEU A 225 19.60 29.17 13.66
C LEU A 225 19.14 30.62 13.92
N SER A 226 18.68 31.29 12.87
CA SER A 226 18.02 32.60 12.99
C SER A 226 16.72 32.52 13.81
N LYS A 227 16.25 33.63 14.40
CA LYS A 227 14.98 33.67 15.16
C LYS A 227 13.77 33.11 14.39
N LYS A 228 13.73 33.27 13.06
CA LYS A 228 12.68 32.68 12.20
C LYS A 228 12.86 31.18 12.00
N GLY A 229 14.10 30.72 11.80
CA GLY A 229 14.42 29.28 11.76
C GLY A 229 14.08 28.57 13.08
N GLN A 230 14.39 29.19 14.21
CA GLN A 230 14.06 28.68 15.55
C GLN A 230 12.54 28.49 15.76
N ALA A 231 11.70 29.37 15.20
CA ALA A 231 10.24 29.25 15.30
C ALA A 231 9.73 27.99 14.57
N TYR A 232 10.14 27.79 13.31
CA TYR A 232 9.81 26.57 12.56
C TYR A 232 10.41 25.32 13.21
N THR A 233 11.68 25.37 13.65
CA THR A 233 12.32 24.29 14.41
C THR A 233 11.54 23.90 15.66
N ASN A 234 11.02 24.85 16.44
CA ASN A 234 10.26 24.54 17.65
C ASN A 234 8.89 23.93 17.33
N ARG A 235 8.25 24.38 16.24
CA ARG A 235 7.02 23.79 15.72
C ARG A 235 7.26 22.36 15.23
N PHE A 236 8.31 22.16 14.42
CA PHE A 236 8.74 20.85 13.95
C PHE A 236 9.13 19.93 15.12
N LYS A 237 9.88 20.40 16.13
CA LYS A 237 10.15 19.65 17.36
C LYS A 237 8.89 19.26 18.12
N LYS A 238 7.87 20.13 18.15
CA LYS A 238 6.57 19.82 18.78
C LYS A 238 5.80 18.78 17.96
N MET A 239 5.80 18.89 16.63
CA MET A 239 5.24 17.91 15.70
C MET A 239 5.94 16.55 15.86
N MET A 240 7.28 16.52 15.78
CA MET A 240 8.10 15.34 16.04
C MET A 240 7.96 14.81 17.46
N GLY A 241 7.67 15.65 18.46
CA GLY A 241 7.39 15.23 19.84
C GLY A 241 5.98 14.64 20.01
N ARG A 242 5.01 15.01 19.17
CA ARG A 242 3.70 14.35 19.09
C ARG A 242 3.80 13.01 18.35
N ILE A 243 4.66 12.93 17.34
CA ILE A 243 5.05 11.68 16.65
C ILE A 243 5.94 10.80 17.57
N GLY A 244 6.72 11.42 18.46
CA GLY A 244 7.71 10.78 19.33
C GLY A 244 7.21 10.45 20.74
N GLY A 245 5.97 10.80 21.10
CA GLY A 245 5.27 10.26 22.27
C GLY A 245 4.84 8.83 21.96
N GLN A 246 5.82 7.93 21.82
CA GLN A 246 5.72 6.73 20.98
C GLN A 246 4.48 5.88 21.27
N PHE A 247 3.51 5.96 20.36
CA PHE A 247 2.56 4.88 20.19
C PHE A 247 3.33 3.64 19.73
N LYS A 248 3.17 2.56 20.48
CA LYS A 248 3.95 1.32 20.33
C LYS A 248 3.02 0.17 20.02
N LEU A 249 3.20 -0.47 18.86
CA LEU A 249 2.39 -1.64 18.49
C LEU A 249 2.58 -2.79 19.47
N GLU A 250 3.78 -2.93 20.06
CA GLU A 250 4.07 -3.91 21.10
C GLU A 250 3.28 -3.69 22.41
N ASN A 251 2.72 -2.49 22.61
CA ASN A 251 1.86 -2.17 23.74
C ASN A 251 0.36 -2.42 23.47
N ILE A 252 -0.03 -2.76 22.23
CA ILE A 252 -1.41 -3.16 21.91
C ILE A 252 -1.60 -4.62 22.30
N THR A 253 -2.71 -4.88 22.98
CA THR A 253 -3.23 -6.24 23.19
C THR A 253 -4.70 -6.29 22.79
N VAL A 254 -5.14 -7.41 22.21
CA VAL A 254 -6.55 -7.66 21.90
C VAL A 254 -7.13 -8.73 22.83
N SER A 255 -8.42 -8.59 23.16
CA SER A 255 -9.16 -9.54 23.99
C SER A 255 -10.51 -9.88 23.36
N GLU A 256 -10.75 -11.17 23.12
CA GLU A 256 -12.02 -11.69 22.63
C GLU A 256 -13.03 -11.84 23.78
N THR A 257 -14.25 -11.36 23.57
CA THR A 257 -15.39 -11.54 24.47
C THR A 257 -16.59 -12.09 23.70
N GLY A 258 -17.44 -12.87 24.37
CA GLY A 258 -18.53 -13.60 23.69
C GLY A 258 -18.06 -14.93 23.08
N GLN A 259 -18.99 -15.71 22.53
CA GLN A 259 -18.65 -16.98 21.89
C GLN A 259 -18.30 -16.74 20.41
N SER A 260 -17.23 -17.36 19.90
CA SER A 260 -16.92 -17.28 18.46
C SER A 260 -18.11 -17.73 17.62
N ARG A 261 -18.42 -16.98 16.55
CA ARG A 261 -19.65 -17.12 15.73
C ARG A 261 -20.96 -16.91 16.52
N SER A 262 -21.00 -15.94 17.45
CA SER A 262 -22.23 -15.45 18.10
C SER A 262 -22.42 -13.93 17.95
N LEU A 263 -23.62 -13.41 18.23
CA LEU A 263 -23.95 -11.97 18.10
C LEU A 263 -23.22 -11.11 19.15
N GLU A 264 -22.84 -11.73 20.25
CA GLU A 264 -22.13 -11.16 21.40
C GLU A 264 -20.61 -11.14 21.19
N TYR A 265 -20.09 -11.77 20.12
CA TYR A 265 -18.66 -11.83 19.86
C TYR A 265 -18.08 -10.44 19.56
N ARG A 266 -17.01 -10.07 20.28
CA ARG A 266 -16.26 -8.82 20.08
C ARG A 266 -14.76 -9.05 20.24
N VAL A 267 -13.96 -8.36 19.44
CA VAL A 267 -12.52 -8.20 19.65
C VAL A 267 -12.26 -6.79 20.16
N ASN A 268 -11.86 -6.70 21.43
CA ASN A 268 -11.66 -5.45 22.16
C ASN A 268 -10.16 -5.10 22.17
N PHE A 269 -9.83 -3.82 22.05
CA PHE A 269 -8.44 -3.35 21.99
C PHE A 269 -8.03 -2.67 23.30
N PHE A 270 -6.79 -2.91 23.71
CA PHE A 270 -6.20 -2.32 24.90
C PHE A 270 -4.78 -1.84 24.61
N TYR A 271 -4.43 -0.68 25.15
CA TYR A 271 -3.08 -0.12 25.09
C TYR A 271 -2.46 -0.10 26.49
N ASN A 272 -1.24 -0.59 26.61
CA ASN A 272 -0.47 -0.56 27.84
C ASN A 272 0.41 0.71 27.90
N ASP A 273 -0.06 1.74 28.60
CA ASP A 273 0.70 2.96 28.84
C ASP A 273 1.49 2.86 30.15
N HIS A 274 2.79 2.53 30.02
CA HIS A 274 3.73 2.41 31.14
C HIS A 274 3.24 1.55 32.33
N GLY A 275 2.56 0.45 32.04
CA GLY A 275 1.99 -0.48 33.04
C GLY A 275 0.48 -0.29 33.29
N HIS A 276 -0.12 0.78 32.75
CA HIS A 276 -1.56 1.04 32.84
C HIS A 276 -2.25 0.53 31.57
N LEU A 277 -2.89 -0.63 31.67
CA LEU A 277 -3.69 -1.18 30.59
C LEU A 277 -5.02 -0.42 30.49
N LYS A 278 -5.22 0.32 29.39
CA LYS A 278 -6.43 1.10 29.08
C LYS A 278 -7.14 0.46 27.89
N GLN A 279 -8.45 0.26 27.95
CA GLN A 279 -9.24 -0.09 26.76
C GLN A 279 -9.28 1.13 25.81
N ILE A 280 -9.09 0.87 24.52
CA ILE A 280 -9.01 1.89 23.48
C ILE A 280 -9.95 1.58 22.31
N SER A 281 -10.34 2.62 21.57
CA SER A 281 -10.99 2.47 20.27
C SER A 281 -9.95 2.14 19.19
N PRO A 282 -10.11 1.05 18.42
CA PRO A 282 -9.25 0.80 17.27
C PRO A 282 -9.38 1.92 16.23
N TRP A 283 -10.58 2.48 16.04
CA TRP A 283 -10.83 3.55 15.08
C TRP A 283 -10.25 4.91 15.51
N HIS A 284 -10.39 5.29 16.78
CA HIS A 284 -10.07 6.66 17.21
C HIS A 284 -8.71 6.80 17.92
N ASP A 285 -8.28 5.80 18.70
CA ASP A 285 -7.14 5.93 19.61
C ASP A 285 -5.83 5.34 19.03
N ILE A 286 -5.92 4.46 18.02
CA ILE A 286 -4.76 4.04 17.23
C ILE A 286 -4.43 5.17 16.24
N PRO A 287 -3.20 5.72 16.20
CA PRO A 287 -2.83 6.75 15.23
C PRO A 287 -2.91 6.22 13.79
N LEU A 288 -3.39 7.04 12.84
CA LEU A 288 -3.29 6.71 11.41
C LEU A 288 -1.84 6.48 10.97
N TYR A 289 -0.98 7.44 11.28
CA TYR A 289 0.44 7.42 10.94
C TYR A 289 1.28 6.86 12.09
N ALA A 290 2.17 5.93 11.76
CA ALA A 290 3.23 5.46 12.62
C ALA A 290 4.39 6.47 12.69
N ASN A 291 5.28 6.30 13.68
CA ASN A 291 6.39 7.21 13.94
C ASN A 291 7.41 7.27 12.78
N ASP A 292 7.39 6.25 11.93
CA ASP A 292 8.21 6.05 10.73
C ASP A 292 7.41 6.25 9.43
N GLY A 293 6.32 7.03 9.48
CA GLY A 293 5.54 7.45 8.31
C GLY A 293 4.74 6.36 7.60
N ALA A 294 4.89 5.09 8.00
CA ALA A 294 4.00 4.01 7.63
C ALA A 294 2.59 4.27 8.18
N ILE A 295 1.58 3.61 7.62
CA ILE A 295 0.21 3.68 8.11
C ILE A 295 -0.09 2.46 8.97
N HIS A 296 -0.85 2.63 10.05
CA HIS A 296 -1.40 1.50 10.79
C HIS A 296 -2.62 0.94 10.04
N PHE A 297 -2.61 -0.36 9.79
CA PHE A 297 -3.70 -1.11 9.20
C PHE A 297 -4.29 -2.07 10.24
N ILE A 298 -5.61 -2.08 10.38
CA ILE A 298 -6.33 -2.94 11.31
C ILE A 298 -6.96 -4.06 10.50
N THR A 299 -6.45 -5.28 10.68
CA THR A 299 -7.03 -6.44 10.00
C THR A 299 -8.36 -6.81 10.65
N GLU A 300 -9.42 -6.80 9.88
CA GLU A 300 -10.73 -7.28 10.28
C GLU A 300 -10.92 -8.73 9.81
N ILE A 301 -10.69 -8.96 8.51
CA ILE A 301 -10.92 -10.24 7.83
C ILE A 301 -9.58 -10.81 7.37
N PRO A 302 -9.09 -11.90 8.02
CA PRO A 302 -7.91 -12.63 7.61
C PRO A 302 -7.96 -13.11 6.17
N LYS A 303 -6.79 -13.08 5.50
CA LYS A 303 -6.56 -13.72 4.20
C LYS A 303 -6.99 -15.19 4.24
N PHE A 304 -7.74 -15.59 3.22
CA PHE A 304 -8.38 -16.89 3.08
C PHE A 304 -9.44 -17.20 4.16
N SER A 305 -10.17 -16.19 4.61
CA SER A 305 -11.39 -16.33 5.42
C SER A 305 -12.56 -15.54 4.83
N ARG A 306 -13.78 -15.83 5.29
CA ARG A 306 -15.02 -15.23 4.75
C ARG A 306 -15.99 -14.63 5.77
N ALA A 307 -15.73 -14.78 7.06
CA ALA A 307 -16.58 -14.16 8.08
C ALA A 307 -16.44 -12.63 7.95
N LYS A 308 -17.55 -11.91 7.76
CA LYS A 308 -17.54 -10.45 7.63
C LYS A 308 -17.32 -9.84 9.00
N PHE A 309 -16.07 -9.60 9.36
CA PHE A 309 -15.71 -8.79 10.52
C PHE A 309 -15.60 -7.33 10.11
N GLU A 310 -15.97 -6.43 11.02
CA GLU A 310 -15.98 -4.97 10.85
C GLU A 310 -15.69 -4.30 12.22
N ILE A 311 -15.02 -3.15 12.22
CA ILE A 311 -15.01 -2.21 13.34
C ILE A 311 -16.46 -1.79 13.58
N ALA A 312 -16.97 -1.98 14.80
CA ALA A 312 -18.32 -1.58 15.15
C ALA A 312 -18.39 -0.05 15.35
N THR A 313 -18.45 0.71 14.25
CA THR A 313 -18.51 2.17 14.24
C THR A 313 -19.63 2.71 15.13
N GLY A 314 -20.82 2.10 15.11
CA GLY A 314 -21.94 2.43 16.01
C GLY A 314 -21.82 2.00 17.49
N GLU A 315 -20.71 1.38 17.94
CA GLU A 315 -20.53 0.90 19.33
C GLU A 315 -19.43 1.65 20.08
N VAL A 316 -19.62 1.86 21.38
CA VAL A 316 -18.65 2.56 22.25
C VAL A 316 -17.32 1.81 22.29
N LEU A 317 -16.21 2.53 22.09
CA LEU A 317 -14.86 1.99 21.90
C LEU A 317 -14.70 1.08 20.66
N ASN A 318 -15.68 1.09 19.75
CA ASN A 318 -15.64 0.54 18.40
C ASN A 318 -14.95 -0.83 18.27
N PRO A 319 -15.25 -1.84 19.12
CA PRO A 319 -14.64 -3.16 19.02
C PRO A 319 -14.96 -3.81 17.67
N ILE A 320 -14.12 -4.73 17.20
CA ILE A 320 -14.48 -5.49 15.99
C ILE A 320 -15.57 -6.50 16.32
N LYS A 321 -16.59 -6.61 15.47
CA LYS A 321 -17.67 -7.61 15.53
C LYS A 321 -17.83 -8.30 14.19
N GLN A 322 -18.62 -9.37 14.14
CA GLN A 322 -19.08 -9.94 12.87
C GLN A 322 -20.40 -9.24 12.45
N ASP A 323 -20.47 -8.76 11.21
CA ASP A 323 -21.60 -8.09 10.57
C ASP A 323 -22.90 -8.91 10.73
N VAL A 324 -23.98 -8.23 11.14
CA VAL A 324 -25.29 -8.83 11.41
C VAL A 324 -26.35 -8.23 10.49
N LYS A 325 -26.89 -9.05 9.58
CA LYS A 325 -28.04 -8.67 8.73
C LYS A 325 -29.23 -9.55 9.03
N ASN A 326 -30.37 -8.92 9.30
CA ASN A 326 -31.63 -9.60 9.66
C ASN A 326 -31.47 -10.59 10.84
N GLY A 327 -30.68 -10.21 11.85
CA GLY A 327 -30.41 -11.04 13.03
C GLY A 327 -29.50 -12.24 12.78
N LYS A 328 -28.82 -12.31 11.63
CA LYS A 328 -27.88 -13.38 11.27
C LYS A 328 -26.49 -12.83 11.00
N LEU A 329 -25.48 -13.51 11.53
CA LEU A 329 -24.08 -13.30 11.20
C LEU A 329 -23.86 -13.51 9.70
N ARG A 330 -23.05 -12.65 9.07
CA ARG A 330 -22.77 -12.72 7.64
C ARG A 330 -21.39 -13.29 7.34
N ASP A 331 -21.35 -14.12 6.31
CA ASP A 331 -20.13 -14.52 5.61
C ASP A 331 -20.20 -13.99 4.17
N TYR A 332 -19.06 -13.82 3.50
CA TYR A 332 -19.01 -13.65 2.05
C TYR A 332 -19.45 -14.94 1.36
N ASN A 333 -20.59 -14.90 0.68
CA ASN A 333 -21.16 -16.05 -0.03
C ASN A 333 -20.43 -16.36 -1.35
N PHE A 334 -19.72 -15.39 -1.91
CA PHE A 334 -19.00 -15.52 -3.19
C PHE A 334 -17.76 -16.42 -3.09
N GLY A 335 -17.03 -16.30 -1.98
CA GLY A 335 -15.79 -17.03 -1.72
C GLY A 335 -15.06 -16.44 -0.51
N ASP A 336 -13.90 -17.00 -0.20
CA ASP A 336 -13.01 -16.41 0.80
C ASP A 336 -12.34 -15.15 0.26
N MET A 337 -11.99 -14.24 1.18
CA MET A 337 -11.19 -13.06 0.91
C MET A 337 -9.77 -13.50 0.51
N LEU A 338 -9.25 -13.00 -0.61
CA LEU A 338 -7.96 -13.46 -1.17
C LEU A 338 -6.74 -12.74 -0.57
N PHE A 339 -6.98 -11.79 0.34
CA PHE A 339 -6.04 -10.84 0.92
C PHE A 339 -6.46 -10.55 2.37
N ASN A 340 -5.58 -9.94 3.17
CA ASN A 340 -6.00 -9.45 4.49
C ASN A 340 -6.78 -8.16 4.25
N TYR A 341 -7.94 -8.02 4.88
CA TYR A 341 -8.85 -6.91 4.67
C TYR A 341 -9.23 -6.25 5.99
N GLY A 342 -9.49 -4.96 5.95
CA GLY A 342 -9.94 -4.13 7.06
C GLY A 342 -9.63 -2.67 6.78
N ALA A 343 -9.59 -1.82 7.81
CA ALA A 343 -9.57 -0.37 7.62
C ALA A 343 -8.29 0.31 8.14
N PHE A 344 -8.11 1.58 7.77
CA PHE A 344 -7.19 2.48 8.49
C PHE A 344 -7.89 3.16 9.67
N PRO A 345 -7.22 3.33 10.82
CA PRO A 345 -7.75 4.12 11.91
C PRO A 345 -7.68 5.61 11.58
N GLN A 346 -8.49 6.39 12.27
CA GLN A 346 -8.57 7.84 12.15
C GLN A 346 -8.90 8.38 10.75
N THR A 347 -9.53 7.59 9.90
CA THR A 347 -10.14 8.01 8.62
C THR A 347 -11.66 7.88 8.72
N TRP A 348 -12.39 8.55 7.84
CA TRP A 348 -13.84 8.45 7.70
C TRP A 348 -14.28 8.97 6.32
N GLU A 349 -15.10 8.19 5.62
CA GLU A 349 -15.70 8.55 4.34
C GLU A 349 -16.99 9.36 4.59
N ASP A 350 -16.89 10.69 4.55
CA ASP A 350 -17.98 11.61 4.93
C ASP A 350 -19.19 11.49 3.97
N PRO A 351 -20.37 11.01 4.43
CA PRO A 351 -21.55 10.83 3.58
C PRO A 351 -22.20 12.15 3.16
N GLN A 352 -21.68 13.30 3.61
CA GLN A 352 -22.07 14.63 3.14
C GLN A 352 -21.09 15.19 2.10
N HIS A 353 -19.95 14.53 1.86
CA HIS A 353 -18.98 14.91 0.84
C HIS A 353 -19.16 14.07 -0.43
N THR A 354 -19.37 14.72 -1.58
CA THR A 354 -19.35 14.05 -2.89
C THR A 354 -17.94 14.10 -3.47
N THR A 355 -17.31 12.93 -3.56
CA THR A 355 -15.98 12.74 -4.18
C THR A 355 -16.04 13.15 -5.65
N PRO A 356 -15.26 14.15 -6.12
CA PRO A 356 -15.38 14.65 -7.49
C PRO A 356 -15.08 13.63 -8.59
N ASP A 357 -14.16 12.70 -8.32
CA ASP A 357 -13.67 11.72 -9.29
C ASP A 357 -14.56 10.47 -9.45
N THR A 358 -15.53 10.28 -8.53
CA THR A 358 -16.57 9.25 -8.64
C THR A 358 -17.95 9.84 -8.91
N GLY A 359 -18.23 11.05 -8.40
CA GLY A 359 -19.56 11.65 -8.39
C GLY A 359 -20.47 11.14 -7.25
N HIS A 360 -19.93 10.37 -6.31
CA HIS A 360 -20.67 9.69 -5.24
C HIS A 360 -20.27 10.18 -3.84
N ILE A 361 -21.18 10.06 -2.86
CA ILE A 361 -20.93 10.43 -1.45
C ILE A 361 -20.11 9.36 -0.73
N GLY A 362 -19.43 9.65 0.38
CA GLY A 362 -18.76 8.61 1.19
C GLY A 362 -19.74 7.60 1.83
N ASP A 363 -19.26 6.41 2.17
CA ASP A 363 -20.05 5.29 2.72
C ASP A 363 -20.30 5.34 4.24
N ASN A 364 -19.82 6.39 4.92
CA ASN A 364 -19.92 6.63 6.37
C ASN A 364 -19.03 5.75 7.27
N ASP A 365 -18.13 4.92 6.72
CA ASP A 365 -17.21 4.07 7.49
C ASP A 365 -15.73 4.55 7.39
N PRO A 366 -14.76 3.93 8.10
CA PRO A 366 -13.34 4.24 7.97
C PRO A 366 -12.79 3.62 6.68
N ILE A 367 -11.88 4.33 5.99
CA ILE A 367 -11.41 3.93 4.66
C ILE A 367 -10.87 2.49 4.62
N ASP A 368 -11.32 1.74 3.62
CA ASP A 368 -11.06 0.32 3.48
C ASP A 368 -9.69 0.03 2.82
N ALA A 369 -9.08 -1.08 3.21
CA ALA A 369 -7.73 -1.45 2.84
C ALA A 369 -7.51 -2.96 2.65
N VAL A 370 -6.64 -3.25 1.68
CA VAL A 370 -6.31 -4.57 1.15
C VAL A 370 -4.81 -4.77 1.30
N GLU A 371 -4.41 -5.54 2.31
CA GLU A 371 -3.01 -5.87 2.55
C GLU A 371 -2.63 -7.15 1.77
N ILE A 372 -1.70 -6.97 0.83
CA ILE A 372 -1.41 -7.94 -0.24
C ILE A 372 -0.31 -8.94 0.11
N GLY A 373 0.36 -8.76 1.24
CA GLY A 373 1.54 -9.51 1.67
C GLY A 373 1.35 -11.03 1.77
N THR A 374 2.47 -11.72 1.95
CA THR A 374 2.56 -13.18 1.93
C THR A 374 1.94 -13.85 3.16
N LYS A 375 1.81 -13.11 4.26
CA LYS A 375 1.34 -13.61 5.58
C LYS A 375 -0.18 -13.53 5.69
N ILE A 376 -0.76 -14.46 6.46
CA ILE A 376 -2.15 -14.34 6.94
C ILE A 376 -2.10 -13.58 8.27
N LEU A 377 -2.77 -12.44 8.33
CA LEU A 377 -2.92 -11.61 9.53
C LEU A 377 -4.15 -12.07 10.34
N LYS A 378 -4.23 -11.69 11.61
CA LYS A 378 -5.34 -12.08 12.50
C LYS A 378 -6.38 -10.96 12.60
N THR A 379 -7.65 -11.30 12.77
CA THR A 379 -8.68 -10.32 13.16
C THR A 379 -8.22 -9.56 14.42
N GLY A 380 -8.32 -8.23 14.38
CA GLY A 380 -7.84 -7.32 15.40
C GLY A 380 -6.33 -7.08 15.43
N SER A 381 -5.53 -7.70 14.55
CA SER A 381 -4.10 -7.38 14.49
C SER A 381 -3.86 -6.03 13.81
N VAL A 382 -2.93 -5.25 14.39
CA VAL A 382 -2.56 -3.91 13.90
C VAL A 382 -1.16 -4.00 13.31
N THR A 383 -1.02 -3.61 12.05
CA THR A 383 0.20 -3.83 11.25
C THR A 383 0.65 -2.52 10.61
N LYS A 384 1.96 -2.25 10.57
CA LYS A 384 2.48 -1.13 9.76
C LYS A 384 2.48 -1.52 8.28
N VAL A 385 1.87 -0.70 7.45
CA VAL A 385 1.79 -0.90 6.00
C VAL A 385 2.31 0.31 5.23
N LYS A 386 2.80 0.03 4.02
CA LYS A 386 3.12 1.03 2.99
C LYS A 386 1.99 1.07 1.96
N ILE A 387 1.58 2.27 1.58
CA ILE A 387 0.60 2.53 0.52
C ILE A 387 1.23 2.26 -0.85
N LEU A 388 0.50 1.57 -1.72
CA LEU A 388 0.90 1.29 -3.11
C LEU A 388 -0.06 1.94 -4.11
N GLY A 389 -1.37 1.88 -3.84
CA GLY A 389 -2.39 2.48 -4.70
C GLY A 389 -3.79 2.35 -4.12
N CYS A 390 -4.84 2.60 -4.90
CA CYS A 390 -6.23 2.47 -4.47
C CYS A 390 -7.18 2.20 -5.66
N LEU A 391 -8.30 1.53 -5.42
CA LEU A 391 -9.43 1.43 -6.35
C LEU A 391 -10.60 2.27 -5.85
N ALA A 392 -11.18 3.10 -6.72
CA ALA A 392 -12.43 3.83 -6.46
C ALA A 392 -13.63 2.91 -6.75
N MET A 393 -14.07 2.10 -5.78
CA MET A 393 -15.30 1.32 -5.96
C MET A 393 -16.53 2.21 -5.75
N ILE A 394 -17.61 1.88 -6.44
CA ILE A 394 -18.93 2.48 -6.24
C ILE A 394 -19.85 1.35 -5.75
N ASP A 395 -20.37 1.47 -4.54
CA ASP A 395 -21.20 0.46 -3.89
C ASP A 395 -22.53 1.08 -3.42
N ASP A 396 -23.67 0.54 -3.87
CA ASP A 396 -25.04 1.08 -3.64
C ASP A 396 -25.26 2.58 -3.95
N GLY A 397 -24.29 3.25 -4.61
CA GLY A 397 -24.31 4.69 -4.90
C GLY A 397 -23.40 5.54 -4.01
N GLU A 398 -22.57 4.89 -3.19
CA GLU A 398 -21.56 5.47 -2.31
C GLU A 398 -20.16 5.21 -2.90
N THR A 399 -19.23 6.15 -2.69
CA THR A 399 -17.80 5.99 -2.90
C THR A 399 -17.27 5.11 -1.80
N ASP A 400 -16.56 4.07 -2.19
CA ASP A 400 -15.98 3.10 -1.29
C ASP A 400 -14.52 2.84 -1.75
N TRP A 401 -13.56 3.51 -1.12
CA TRP A 401 -12.15 3.43 -1.51
C TRP A 401 -11.49 2.16 -0.99
N LYS A 402 -10.95 1.34 -1.89
CA LYS A 402 -10.18 0.13 -1.53
C LYS A 402 -8.68 0.37 -1.70
N CYS A 403 -8.03 0.86 -0.66
CA CYS A 403 -6.58 1.08 -0.64
C CYS A 403 -5.79 -0.23 -0.76
N ILE A 404 -4.78 -0.26 -1.62
CA ILE A 404 -3.89 -1.39 -1.84
C ILE A 404 -2.57 -1.11 -1.11
N VAL A 405 -2.24 -1.99 -0.16
CA VAL A 405 -1.11 -1.81 0.76
C VAL A 405 -0.31 -3.09 0.96
N ILE A 406 0.91 -2.96 1.49
CA ILE A 406 1.73 -4.11 1.91
C ILE A 406 2.34 -3.87 3.29
N ASN A 407 2.35 -4.90 4.13
CA ASN A 407 3.08 -4.91 5.40
C ASN A 407 4.56 -4.55 5.16
N VAL A 408 5.09 -3.58 5.92
CA VAL A 408 6.49 -3.12 5.76
C VAL A 408 7.54 -4.21 6.03
N ASP A 409 7.17 -5.25 6.80
CA ASP A 409 7.98 -6.43 7.13
C ASP A 409 7.68 -7.64 6.21
N ASP A 410 7.05 -7.44 5.06
CA ASP A 410 6.88 -8.46 4.02
C ASP A 410 8.11 -8.55 3.09
N ILE A 411 8.41 -9.74 2.60
CA ILE A 411 9.55 -10.00 1.71
C ILE A 411 9.45 -9.26 0.36
N LEU A 412 8.25 -8.92 -0.09
CA LEU A 412 8.03 -8.13 -1.31
C LEU A 412 8.01 -6.62 -1.06
N ALA A 413 7.88 -6.16 0.19
CA ALA A 413 7.74 -4.73 0.50
C ALA A 413 8.87 -3.83 -0.03
N PRO A 414 10.15 -4.27 -0.12
CA PRO A 414 11.21 -3.46 -0.76
C PRO A 414 11.04 -3.26 -2.28
N ARG A 415 10.30 -4.15 -2.94
CA ARG A 415 10.11 -4.17 -4.40
C ARG A 415 8.85 -3.44 -4.86
N LEU A 416 7.85 -3.31 -3.99
CA LEU A 416 6.58 -2.65 -4.29
C LEU A 416 6.58 -1.26 -3.65
N ASN A 417 6.59 -0.19 -4.44
CA ASN A 417 6.61 1.20 -3.97
C ASN A 417 5.46 2.04 -4.55
N ASP A 418 4.97 1.69 -5.73
CA ASP A 418 3.73 2.21 -6.33
C ASP A 418 2.87 1.07 -6.92
N ILE A 419 1.71 1.39 -7.48
CA ILE A 419 0.75 0.42 -8.04
C ILE A 419 1.30 -0.29 -9.28
N ASP A 420 2.14 0.38 -10.07
CA ASP A 420 2.78 -0.19 -11.26
C ASP A 420 3.76 -1.32 -10.88
N ASP A 421 4.44 -1.22 -9.74
CA ASP A 421 5.29 -2.30 -9.22
C ASP A 421 4.47 -3.54 -8.88
N VAL A 422 3.23 -3.37 -8.40
CA VAL A 422 2.33 -4.49 -8.08
C VAL A 422 2.00 -5.30 -9.32
N GLU A 423 1.70 -4.64 -10.44
CA GLU A 423 1.39 -5.35 -11.69
C GLU A 423 2.67 -5.90 -12.36
N ALA A 424 3.84 -5.30 -12.14
CA ALA A 424 5.12 -5.83 -12.61
C ALA A 424 5.56 -7.10 -11.85
N GLU A 425 5.42 -7.10 -10.52
CA GLU A 425 5.88 -8.18 -9.63
C GLU A 425 4.83 -9.28 -9.38
N LEU A 426 3.54 -8.90 -9.40
CA LEU A 426 2.39 -9.77 -9.21
C LEU A 426 1.39 -9.62 -10.39
N PRO A 427 1.76 -9.96 -11.64
CA PRO A 427 0.92 -9.72 -12.81
C PRO A 427 -0.49 -10.31 -12.68
N GLY A 428 -1.50 -9.49 -12.94
CA GLY A 428 -2.91 -9.78 -12.80
C GLY A 428 -3.48 -9.59 -11.38
N PHE A 429 -2.69 -9.15 -10.39
CA PHE A 429 -3.18 -8.99 -9.02
C PHE A 429 -4.26 -7.90 -8.93
N VAL A 430 -3.99 -6.72 -9.50
CA VAL A 430 -4.92 -5.57 -9.42
C VAL A 430 -6.25 -5.88 -10.11
N SER A 431 -6.19 -6.53 -11.28
CA SER A 431 -7.40 -6.98 -11.98
C SER A 431 -8.14 -8.07 -11.19
N THR A 432 -7.46 -9.04 -10.59
CA THR A 432 -8.09 -10.08 -9.76
C THR A 432 -8.79 -9.49 -8.53
N LEU A 433 -8.17 -8.52 -7.87
CA LEU A 433 -8.77 -7.78 -6.77
C LEU A 433 -10.05 -7.05 -7.21
N ARG A 434 -9.96 -6.26 -8.30
CA ARG A 434 -11.09 -5.50 -8.85
C ARG A 434 -12.24 -6.40 -9.26
N GLU A 435 -11.99 -7.52 -9.94
CA GLU A 435 -13.07 -8.43 -10.36
C GLU A 435 -13.68 -9.22 -9.18
N TRP A 436 -12.93 -9.49 -8.11
CA TRP A 436 -13.52 -10.04 -6.87
C TRP A 436 -14.47 -9.01 -6.23
N LEU A 437 -14.01 -7.76 -6.10
CA LEU A 437 -14.78 -6.63 -5.58
C LEU A 437 -16.02 -6.30 -6.42
N ARG A 438 -15.92 -6.42 -7.75
CA ARG A 438 -17.05 -6.28 -8.69
C ARG A 438 -18.14 -7.31 -8.44
N MET A 439 -17.74 -8.57 -8.20
CA MET A 439 -18.62 -9.72 -8.31
C MET A 439 -19.19 -10.21 -6.97
N TYR A 440 -18.60 -9.87 -5.82
CA TYR A 440 -18.92 -10.54 -4.56
C TYR A 440 -20.39 -10.43 -4.12
N LYS A 441 -21.10 -9.38 -4.53
CA LYS A 441 -22.52 -9.15 -4.21
C LYS A 441 -23.48 -9.90 -5.14
N THR A 442 -23.03 -10.37 -6.31
CA THR A 442 -23.90 -10.96 -7.34
C THR A 442 -24.55 -12.28 -6.93
N VAL A 443 -23.89 -13.07 -6.08
CA VAL A 443 -24.45 -14.32 -5.52
C VAL A 443 -25.61 -14.08 -4.53
N ASP A 444 -25.69 -12.87 -3.95
CA ASP A 444 -26.79 -12.42 -3.10
C ASP A 444 -27.92 -11.78 -3.92
N GLY A 445 -27.84 -11.81 -5.26
CA GLY A 445 -28.84 -11.23 -6.18
C GLY A 445 -28.74 -9.70 -6.35
N LYS A 446 -27.67 -9.08 -5.84
CA LYS A 446 -27.35 -7.67 -6.11
C LYS A 446 -26.68 -7.49 -7.48
N PRO A 447 -26.66 -6.25 -8.04
CA PRO A 447 -25.86 -5.95 -9.23
C PRO A 447 -24.34 -6.12 -8.98
N GLN A 448 -23.56 -6.00 -10.04
CA GLN A 448 -22.12 -5.81 -9.95
C GLN A 448 -21.81 -4.42 -9.37
N ASN A 449 -20.72 -4.30 -8.61
CA ASN A 449 -20.21 -2.99 -8.20
C ASN A 449 -19.55 -2.29 -9.40
N GLU A 450 -19.65 -0.97 -9.44
CA GLU A 450 -19.01 -0.14 -10.47
C GLU A 450 -17.70 0.46 -9.94
N PHE A 451 -16.90 1.10 -10.80
CA PHE A 451 -15.66 1.76 -10.39
C PHE A 451 -15.50 3.11 -11.08
N GLY A 452 -15.03 4.11 -10.33
CA GLY A 452 -14.60 5.40 -10.87
C GLY A 452 -13.25 5.30 -11.62
N LEU A 453 -12.74 6.45 -12.07
CA LEU A 453 -11.36 6.59 -12.59
C LEU A 453 -10.97 5.57 -13.70
N ASP A 454 -11.83 5.42 -14.71
CA ASP A 454 -11.70 4.42 -15.79
C ASP A 454 -11.53 2.96 -15.30
N GLU A 455 -12.03 2.63 -14.10
CA GLU A 455 -11.82 1.37 -13.40
C GLU A 455 -10.34 1.01 -13.12
N LYS A 456 -9.44 1.99 -13.17
CA LYS A 456 -8.01 1.81 -12.91
C LYS A 456 -7.70 2.00 -11.44
N ALA A 457 -6.69 1.28 -10.96
CA ALA A 457 -6.11 1.63 -9.68
C ALA A 457 -5.23 2.89 -9.84
N VAL A 458 -5.38 3.83 -8.93
CA VAL A 458 -4.52 5.02 -8.82
C VAL A 458 -3.27 4.71 -8.01
N GLY A 459 -2.19 5.42 -8.31
CA GLY A 459 -0.90 5.24 -7.64
C GLY A 459 -0.83 5.78 -6.21
N ARG A 460 0.34 5.61 -5.59
CA ARG A 460 0.62 5.95 -4.19
C ARG A 460 0.34 7.42 -3.87
N GLU A 461 0.79 8.35 -4.71
CA GLU A 461 0.68 9.80 -4.45
C GLU A 461 -0.79 10.25 -4.34
N TYR A 462 -1.64 9.81 -5.27
CA TYR A 462 -3.07 10.12 -5.24
C TYR A 462 -3.73 9.46 -4.02
N THR A 463 -3.40 8.20 -3.74
CA THR A 463 -3.96 7.46 -2.60
C THR A 463 -3.67 8.14 -1.27
N LEU A 464 -2.46 8.70 -1.10
CA LEU A 464 -2.12 9.48 0.10
C LEU A 464 -2.98 10.75 0.27
N LYS A 465 -3.48 11.35 -0.83
CA LYS A 465 -4.39 12.50 -0.79
C LYS A 465 -5.79 12.08 -0.31
N VAL A 466 -6.31 10.96 -0.81
CA VAL A 466 -7.58 10.36 -0.34
C VAL A 466 -7.53 10.04 1.17
N ILE A 467 -6.43 9.41 1.61
CA ILE A 467 -6.21 9.10 3.04
C ILE A 467 -6.13 10.38 3.88
N ALA A 468 -5.46 11.42 3.39
CA ALA A 468 -5.38 12.70 4.10
C ALA A 468 -6.74 13.42 4.18
N GLU A 469 -7.54 13.39 3.11
CA GLU A 469 -8.86 13.99 3.07
C GLU A 469 -9.84 13.27 4.02
N THR A 470 -9.91 11.95 3.97
CA THR A 470 -10.72 11.13 4.91
C THR A 470 -10.21 11.25 6.36
N HIS A 471 -8.93 11.52 6.58
CA HIS A 471 -8.39 11.86 7.91
C HIS A 471 -8.86 13.24 8.40
N GLU A 472 -8.91 14.26 7.54
CA GLU A 472 -9.51 15.55 7.88
C GLU A 472 -11.02 15.43 8.14
N PHE A 473 -11.73 14.58 7.40
CA PHE A 473 -13.15 14.29 7.63
C PHE A 473 -13.36 13.68 9.02
N TRP A 474 -12.56 12.69 9.40
CA TRP A 474 -12.55 12.11 10.75
C TRP A 474 -12.18 13.13 11.85
N LYS A 475 -11.27 14.07 11.58
CA LYS A 475 -10.97 15.19 12.52
C LYS A 475 -12.20 16.06 12.73
N ARG A 476 -12.94 16.41 11.67
CA ARG A 476 -14.20 17.17 11.77
C ARG A 476 -15.27 16.40 12.55
N LEU A 477 -15.45 15.12 12.23
CA LEU A 477 -16.37 14.22 12.94
C LEU A 477 -16.06 14.20 14.44
N THR A 478 -14.83 13.86 14.82
CA THR A 478 -14.44 13.72 16.23
C THR A 478 -14.38 15.06 16.98
N ALA A 479 -14.13 16.18 16.31
CA ALA A 479 -14.20 17.52 16.89
C ALA A 479 -15.63 17.93 17.29
N SER A 480 -16.68 17.33 16.69
CA SER A 480 -18.07 17.51 17.13
C SER A 480 -18.38 16.81 18.47
N GLY A 481 -17.48 15.94 18.94
CA GLY A 481 -17.69 15.06 20.08
C GLY A 481 -18.16 13.64 19.70
N ALA A 482 -18.45 13.38 18.41
CA ALA A 482 -18.80 12.05 17.94
C ALA A 482 -17.68 11.02 18.19
N LYS A 483 -18.10 9.82 18.63
CA LYS A 483 -17.26 8.62 18.85
C LYS A 483 -17.90 7.34 18.28
N THR A 484 -19.00 7.54 17.57
CA THR A 484 -19.82 6.55 16.88
C THR A 484 -20.52 7.27 15.74
N VAL A 485 -20.86 6.55 14.68
CA VAL A 485 -21.69 7.01 13.56
C VAL A 485 -22.86 6.03 13.34
#